data_AF-V5GDA6-F1
#
_entry.id   AF-V5GDA6-F1
#
_cell.length_a   1.000
_cell.length_b   1.000
_cell.length_c   1.000
_cell.angle_alpha   90.00
_cell.angle_beta   90.00
_cell.angle_gamma   90.00
#
_symmetry.space_group_name_H-M   'P 1'
#
loop_
_entity.id
_entity.type
_entity.pdbx_description
1 polymer ?
#
loop_
_entity_poly.entity_id
_entity_poly.type
_entity_poly.pdbx_seq_one_letter_code
_entity_poly.pdbx_strand_id
1 'polypeptide(L)'
;QEEICTVQGPLLEELTEGVAKFKDDVAIFDKDFEEKGPMVPGLSAREASDRVLVFQDRFDELWRKFEMYSSGERLFGLEVNDYPVLHKRKKEFNLLNKLYGLYLAVNHSIDGYFDILWSDV
;
A
#
# COMPACT_ATOMS: atom_id res chain seq x y z
N GLN A 1 -8.10 31.80 -25.53
CA GLN A 1 -7.02 31.78 -24.51
C GLN A 1 -7.53 32.15 -23.10
N GLU A 2 -8.81 32.53 -22.91
CA GLU A 2 -9.33 32.92 -21.59
C GLU A 2 -9.82 31.74 -20.70
N GLU A 3 -10.11 30.57 -21.27
CA GLU A 3 -10.59 29.40 -20.48
C GLU A 3 -9.52 28.72 -19.62
N ILE A 4 -8.23 28.99 -19.85
CA ILE A 4 -7.16 28.31 -19.09
C ILE A 4 -6.99 28.96 -17.71
N CYS A 5 -7.15 30.28 -17.60
CA CYS A 5 -6.97 31.01 -16.33
C CYS A 5 -8.15 30.86 -15.36
N THR A 6 -9.38 30.65 -15.87
CA THR A 6 -10.58 30.53 -15.02
C THR A 6 -10.70 29.14 -14.38
N VAL A 7 -10.15 28.11 -15.02
CA VAL A 7 -10.22 26.71 -14.54
C VAL A 7 -9.06 26.39 -13.58
N GLN A 8 -7.94 27.12 -13.67
CA GLN A 8 -6.77 26.89 -12.80
C GLN A 8 -7.03 27.20 -11.33
N GLY A 9 -7.80 28.25 -11.01
CA GLY A 9 -8.13 28.63 -9.63
C GLY A 9 -8.84 27.53 -8.83
N PRO A 10 -10.02 27.05 -9.27
CA PRO A 10 -10.75 26.00 -8.56
C PRO A 10 -10.00 24.66 -8.55
N LEU A 11 -9.25 24.33 -9.62
CA LEU A 11 -8.47 23.10 -9.68
C LEU A 11 -7.28 23.11 -8.70
N LEU A 12 -6.71 24.29 -8.44
CA LEU A 12 -5.66 24.48 -7.43
C LEU A 12 -6.20 24.34 -6.00
N GLU A 13 -7.38 24.89 -5.71
CA GLU A 13 -8.06 24.70 -4.41
C GLU A 13 -8.39 23.22 -4.18
N GLU A 14 -8.97 22.55 -5.18
CA GLU A 14 -9.30 21.12 -5.10
C GLU A 14 -8.05 20.26 -4.89
N LEU A 15 -6.94 20.57 -5.57
CA LEU A 15 -5.66 19.90 -5.38
C LEU A 15 -5.15 20.10 -3.95
N THR A 16 -5.19 21.32 -3.44
CA THR A 16 -4.68 21.66 -2.10
C THR A 16 -5.50 20.98 -1.00
N GLU A 17 -6.83 20.99 -1.12
CA GLU A 17 -7.71 20.27 -0.20
C GLU A 17 -7.54 18.76 -0.30
N GLY A 18 -7.36 18.23 -1.52
CA GLY A 18 -7.10 16.82 -1.75
C GLY A 18 -5.79 16.35 -1.12
N VAL A 19 -4.72 17.14 -1.24
CA VAL A 19 -3.41 16.88 -0.62
C VAL A 19 -3.51 16.92 0.92
N ALA A 20 -4.28 17.86 1.48
CA ALA A 20 -4.50 17.91 2.93
C ALA A 20 -5.22 16.66 3.45
N LYS A 21 -6.32 16.25 2.79
CA LYS A 21 -7.04 15.00 3.12
C LYS A 21 -6.17 13.77 2.94
N PHE A 22 -5.38 13.72 1.88
CA PHE A 22 -4.47 12.61 1.61
C PHE A 22 -3.44 12.43 2.72
N LYS A 23 -2.91 13.53 3.27
CA LYS A 23 -1.99 13.47 4.41
C LYS A 23 -2.64 12.84 5.65
N ASP A 24 -3.89 13.18 5.92
CA ASP A 24 -4.66 12.58 7.02
C ASP A 24 -4.95 11.09 6.75
N ASP A 25 -5.34 10.72 5.53
CA ASP A 25 -5.56 9.34 5.11
C ASP A 25 -4.30 8.48 5.28
N VAL A 26 -3.13 9.02 4.91
CA VAL A 26 -1.84 8.35 5.09
C VAL A 26 -1.53 8.15 6.57
N ALA A 27 -1.80 9.13 7.44
CA ALA A 27 -1.59 9.01 8.87
C ALA A 27 -2.53 7.97 9.52
N ILE A 28 -3.81 7.94 9.08
CA ILE A 28 -4.79 6.95 9.51
C ILE A 28 -4.34 5.54 9.08
N PHE A 29 -3.90 5.39 7.83
CA PHE A 29 -3.39 4.13 7.32
C PHE A 29 -2.17 3.65 8.10
N ASP A 30 -1.23 4.54 8.40
CA ASP A 30 0.00 4.21 9.14
C ASP A 30 -0.31 3.64 10.53
N LYS A 31 -1.25 4.30 11.23
CA LYS A 31 -1.75 3.86 12.54
C LYS A 31 -2.52 2.55 12.45
N ASP A 32 -3.44 2.41 11.50
CA ASP A 32 -4.18 1.17 11.25
C ASP A 32 -3.23 -0.01 11.01
N PHE A 33 -2.15 0.21 10.25
CA PHE A 33 -1.17 -0.82 9.96
C PHE A 33 -0.35 -1.21 11.20
N GLU A 34 -0.07 -0.30 12.12
CA GLU A 34 0.59 -0.64 13.39
C GLU A 34 -0.32 -1.41 14.34
N GLU A 35 -1.60 -1.02 14.44
CA GLU A 35 -2.54 -1.63 15.38
C GLU A 35 -3.15 -2.95 14.87
N LYS A 36 -3.39 -3.05 13.56
CA LYS A 36 -4.16 -4.17 12.94
C LYS A 36 -3.40 -4.87 11.82
N GLY A 37 -2.18 -4.44 11.52
CA GLY A 37 -1.40 -4.99 10.42
C GLY A 37 -0.94 -6.43 10.63
N PRO A 38 -0.17 -6.94 9.67
CA PRO A 38 0.29 -8.33 9.64
C PRO A 38 1.41 -8.63 10.65
N MET A 39 1.94 -7.62 11.34
CA MET A 39 3.00 -7.76 12.35
C MET A 39 2.47 -7.89 13.79
N VAL A 40 1.14 -7.89 13.98
CA VAL A 40 0.53 -8.04 15.31
C VAL A 40 0.85 -9.44 15.87
N PRO A 41 1.34 -9.54 17.11
CA PRO A 41 1.70 -10.83 17.71
C PRO A 41 0.46 -11.72 17.90
N GLY A 42 0.63 -13.03 17.75
CA GLY A 42 -0.43 -14.02 17.97
C GLY A 42 -1.26 -14.38 16.74
N LEU A 43 -0.92 -13.87 15.56
CA LEU A 43 -1.56 -14.27 14.30
C LEU A 43 -0.93 -15.56 13.75
N SER A 44 -1.77 -16.41 13.15
CA SER A 44 -1.24 -17.49 12.31
C SER A 44 -0.62 -16.90 11.04
N ALA A 45 0.33 -17.62 10.45
CA ALA A 45 0.99 -17.15 9.22
C ALA A 45 0.02 -17.01 8.04
N ARG A 46 -1.08 -17.77 8.02
CA ARG A 46 -2.15 -17.63 7.02
C ARG A 46 -2.93 -16.33 7.21
N GLU A 47 -3.39 -16.06 8.44
CA GLU A 47 -4.10 -14.81 8.75
C GLU A 47 -3.21 -13.57 8.53
N ALA A 48 -1.92 -13.68 8.86
CA ALA A 48 -0.99 -12.60 8.63
C ALA A 48 -0.75 -12.36 7.13
N SER A 49 -0.67 -13.41 6.32
CA SER A 49 -0.63 -13.31 4.85
C SER A 49 -1.89 -12.64 4.28
N ASP A 50 -3.09 -13.03 4.75
CA ASP A 50 -4.34 -12.42 4.31
C ASP A 50 -4.38 -10.92 4.66
N ARG A 51 -3.89 -10.55 5.85
CA ARG A 51 -3.75 -9.15 6.26
C ARG A 51 -2.76 -8.38 5.40
N VAL A 52 -1.62 -8.98 4.99
CA VAL A 52 -0.68 -8.34 4.07
C VAL A 52 -1.40 -7.96 2.77
N LEU A 53 -2.16 -8.89 2.17
CA LEU A 53 -2.89 -8.64 0.93
C LEU A 53 -3.89 -7.48 1.06
N VAL A 54 -4.73 -7.50 2.09
CA VAL A 54 -5.73 -6.43 2.32
C VAL A 54 -5.07 -5.07 2.53
N PHE A 55 -3.99 -5.01 3.32
CA PHE A 55 -3.28 -3.76 3.56
C PHE A 55 -2.49 -3.29 2.34
N GLN A 56 -2.04 -4.21 1.49
CA GLN A 56 -1.35 -3.90 0.24
C GLN A 56 -2.29 -3.29 -0.79
N ASP A 57 -3.51 -3.81 -0.95
CA ASP A 57 -4.52 -3.21 -1.84
C ASP A 57 -4.83 -1.77 -1.41
N ARG A 58 -5.01 -1.53 -0.10
CA ARG A 58 -5.20 -0.18 0.46
C ARG A 58 -3.97 0.72 0.20
N PHE A 59 -2.76 0.19 0.35
CA PHE A 59 -1.53 0.92 0.07
C PHE A 59 -1.42 1.31 -1.40
N ASP A 60 -1.76 0.42 -2.32
CA ASP A 60 -1.69 0.67 -3.76
C ASP A 60 -2.68 1.77 -4.19
N GLU A 61 -3.86 1.83 -3.57
CA GLU A 61 -4.80 2.95 -3.77
C GLU A 61 -4.21 4.29 -3.31
N LEU A 62 -3.61 4.32 -2.10
CA LEU A 62 -2.93 5.52 -1.59
C LEU A 62 -1.75 5.91 -2.47
N TRP A 63 -0.99 4.94 -2.97
CA TRP A 63 0.16 5.20 -3.85
C TRP A 63 -0.28 5.81 -5.18
N ARG A 64 -1.38 5.35 -5.77
CA ARG A 64 -1.95 5.96 -6.98
C ARG A 64 -2.41 7.40 -6.74
N LYS A 65 -3.05 7.67 -5.60
CA LYS A 65 -3.44 9.04 -5.21
C LYS A 65 -2.20 9.93 -5.06
N PHE A 66 -1.14 9.44 -4.42
CA PHE A 66 0.13 10.14 -4.32
C PHE A 66 0.71 10.48 -5.70
N GLU A 67 0.77 9.52 -6.63
CA GLU A 67 1.27 9.75 -7.99
C GLU A 67 0.41 10.78 -8.75
N MET A 68 -0.91 10.71 -8.59
CA MET A 68 -1.85 11.66 -9.21
C MET A 68 -1.64 13.08 -8.66
N TYR A 69 -1.57 13.24 -7.34
CA TYR A 69 -1.36 14.54 -6.71
C TYR A 69 0.03 15.11 -7.02
N SER A 70 1.09 14.29 -6.98
CA SER A 70 2.45 14.71 -7.34
C SER A 70 2.55 15.15 -8.81
N SER A 71 1.85 14.44 -9.71
CA SER A 71 1.70 14.85 -11.11
C SER A 71 0.96 16.19 -11.25
N GLY A 72 -0.10 16.40 -10.46
CA GLY A 72 -0.81 17.67 -10.36
C GLY A 72 0.08 18.81 -9.85
N GLU A 73 0.76 18.63 -8.73
CA GLU A 73 1.71 19.61 -8.16
C GLU A 73 2.77 20.00 -9.19
N ARG A 74 3.34 19.02 -9.91
CA ARG A 74 4.32 19.27 -10.98
C ARG A 74 3.71 20.04 -12.17
N LEU A 75 2.46 19.75 -12.55
CA LEU A 75 1.77 20.45 -13.64
C LEU A 75 1.57 21.94 -13.32
N PHE A 76 1.33 22.26 -12.05
CA PHE A 76 1.16 23.63 -11.55
C PHE A 76 2.49 24.30 -11.12
N GLY A 77 3.60 23.57 -11.13
CA GLY A 77 4.90 24.07 -10.70
C GLY A 77 5.03 24.30 -9.19
N LEU A 78 4.20 23.61 -8.40
CA LEU A 78 4.27 23.63 -6.93
C LEU A 78 5.40 22.73 -6.43
N GLU A 79 5.86 22.98 -5.20
CA GLU A 79 6.79 22.07 -4.53
C GLU A 79 6.11 20.71 -4.34
N VAL A 80 6.74 19.66 -4.86
CA VAL A 80 6.23 18.30 -4.70
C VAL A 80 6.37 17.88 -3.25
N ASN A 81 5.25 17.58 -2.60
CA ASN A 81 5.27 17.10 -1.22
C ASN A 81 5.76 15.65 -1.18
N ASP A 82 6.89 15.41 -0.51
CA ASP A 82 7.40 14.06 -0.27
C ASP A 82 6.79 13.46 1.00
N TYR A 83 6.45 12.18 0.95
CA TYR A 83 5.82 11.43 2.05
C TYR A 83 6.73 10.25 2.44
N PRO A 84 7.74 10.48 3.32
CA PRO A 84 8.71 9.46 3.70
C PRO A 84 8.08 8.18 4.27
N VAL A 85 6.92 8.30 4.91
CA VAL A 85 6.19 7.18 5.51
C VAL A 85 5.66 6.20 4.45
N LEU A 86 5.19 6.70 3.29
CA LEU A 86 4.74 5.85 2.18
C LEU A 86 5.92 5.05 1.61
N HIS A 87 7.07 5.69 1.43
CA HIS A 87 8.29 5.02 0.99
C HIS A 87 8.78 3.96 1.98
N LYS A 88 8.67 4.22 3.29
CA LYS A 88 8.99 3.25 4.33
C LYS A 88 8.05 2.04 4.25
N ARG A 89 6.73 2.26 4.23
CA ARG A 89 5.74 1.18 4.15
C ARG A 89 5.88 0.35 2.87
N LYS A 90 6.22 0.97 1.73
CA LYS A 90 6.56 0.24 0.49
C LYS A 90 7.71 -0.76 0.67
N LYS A 91 8.74 -0.42 1.44
CA LYS A 91 9.85 -1.34 1.74
C LYS A 91 9.39 -2.46 2.67
N GLU A 92 8.57 -2.14 3.67
CA GLU A 92 8.02 -3.13 4.59
C GLU A 92 7.13 -4.15 3.87
N PHE A 93 6.22 -3.72 2.98
CA PHE A 93 5.42 -4.63 2.15
C PHE A 93 6.28 -5.54 1.28
N ASN A 94 7.35 -5.03 0.67
CA ASN A 94 8.28 -5.85 -0.10
C ASN A 94 8.93 -6.96 0.73
N LEU A 95 9.27 -6.69 1.98
CA LEU A 95 9.83 -7.69 2.90
C LEU A 95 8.77 -8.70 3.33
N LEU A 96 7.56 -8.23 3.67
CA LEU A 96 6.44 -9.09 4.07
C LEU A 96 6.04 -10.03 2.94
N ASN A 97 5.95 -9.55 1.69
CA ASN A 97 5.63 -10.39 0.54
C ASN A 97 6.66 -11.49 0.31
N LYS A 98 7.96 -11.20 0.49
CA LYS A 98 9.00 -12.23 0.39
C LYS A 98 8.87 -13.28 1.49
N LEU A 99 8.58 -12.83 2.71
CA LEU A 99 8.45 -13.73 3.86
C LEU A 99 7.24 -14.66 3.72
N TYR A 100 6.04 -14.11 3.49
CA TYR A 100 4.82 -14.90 3.39
C TYR A 100 4.74 -15.69 2.08
N GLY A 101 5.28 -15.16 0.98
CA GLY A 101 5.41 -15.91 -0.27
C GLY A 101 6.28 -17.16 -0.12
N LEU A 102 7.41 -17.06 0.59
CA LEU A 102 8.24 -18.23 0.89
C LEU A 102 7.53 -19.22 1.82
N TYR A 103 6.86 -18.73 2.87
CA TYR A 103 6.09 -19.56 3.79
C TYR A 103 5.01 -20.39 3.07
N LEU A 104 4.22 -19.74 2.20
CA LEU A 104 3.20 -20.40 1.38
C LEU A 104 3.81 -21.46 0.45
N ALA A 105 4.94 -21.15 -0.19
CA ALA A 105 5.63 -22.08 -1.09
C ALA A 105 6.14 -23.33 -0.37
N VAL A 106 6.74 -23.16 0.82
CA VAL A 106 7.22 -24.27 1.65
C VAL A 106 6.06 -25.14 2.12
N ASN A 107 4.97 -24.54 2.63
CA ASN A 107 3.80 -25.29 3.05
C ASN A 107 3.16 -26.07 1.90
N HIS A 108 3.01 -25.45 0.73
CA HIS A 108 2.46 -26.14 -0.44
C HIS A 108 3.32 -27.35 -0.85
N SER A 109 4.66 -27.23 -0.76
CA SER A 109 5.54 -28.36 -1.00
C SER A 109 5.36 -29.47 0.04
N ILE A 110 5.22 -29.12 1.31
CA ILE A 110 4.99 -30.08 2.41
C ILE A 110 3.65 -30.80 2.23
N ASP A 111 2.58 -30.07 1.96
CA ASP A 111 1.25 -30.63 1.71
C ASP A 111 1.28 -31.60 0.52
N GLY A 112 2.00 -31.24 -0.56
CA GLY A 112 2.22 -32.12 -1.71
C GLY A 112 2.96 -33.43 -1.37
N TYR A 113 3.82 -33.45 -0.34
CA TYR A 113 4.43 -34.70 0.15
C TYR A 113 3.47 -35.56 0.96
N PHE A 114 2.52 -34.95 1.68
CA PHE A 114 1.51 -35.68 2.45
C PHE A 114 0.40 -36.29 1.57
N ASP A 115 0.20 -35.77 0.36
CA ASP A 115 -0.72 -36.31 -0.64
C ASP A 115 -0.13 -37.50 -1.45
N ILE A 116 1.15 -37.84 -1.25
CA ILE A 116 1.74 -39.04 -1.85
C ILE A 116 1.27 -40.26 -1.05
N LEU A 117 0.43 -41.10 -1.66
CA LEU A 117 0.08 -42.40 -1.09
C LEU A 117 1.37 -43.23 -0.95
N TRP A 118 1.54 -43.96 0.15
CA TRP A 118 2.67 -44.87 0.37
C TRP A 118 2.88 -45.90 -0.76
N SER A 119 1.89 -46.12 -1.62
CA SER A 119 1.99 -46.99 -2.80
C SER A 119 2.74 -46.38 -3.99
N ASP A 120 2.96 -45.06 -4.00
CA ASP A 120 3.63 -44.32 -5.08
C ASP A 120 5.08 -43.90 -4.72
N VAL A 121 5.60 -44.36 -3.56
CA VAL A 121 6.98 -44.17 -3.10
C VAL A 121 7.85 -45.37 -3.45
#